data_AF-A0A1F5S3N3-F1
#
_entry.id   AF-A0A1F5S3N3-F1
#
_cell.length_a   1.000
_cell.length_b   1.000
_cell.length_c   1.000
_cell.angle_alpha   90.00
_cell.angle_beta   90.00
_cell.angle_gamma   90.00
#
_symmetry.space_group_name_H-M   'P 1'
#
loop_
_entity.id
_entity.type
_entity.pdbx_description
1 polymer ?
#
loop_
_entity_poly.entity_id
_entity_poly.type
_entity_poly.pdbx_seq_one_letter_code
_entity_poly.pdbx_strand_id
1 'polypeptide(L)'
;MKKIILIIIVVLLLGFFVPKIFIKDSYSLSQDDRDSITMLAYDQFNNFMEKLLIIEITIDDKKDETVYASAYTFGGLKYATLELNFRHEGKITWRRWSGK
;
A
#
# COMPACT_ATOMS: atom_id res chain seq x y z
N MET A 1 4.56 20.05 30.84
CA MET A 1 4.58 20.77 29.54
C MET A 1 5.56 20.17 28.53
N LYS A 2 6.87 20.06 28.81
CA LYS A 2 7.86 19.51 27.86
C LYS A 2 7.53 18.11 27.30
N LYS A 3 6.98 17.20 28.11
CA LYS A 3 6.61 15.83 27.70
C LYS A 3 5.44 15.77 26.70
N ILE A 4 4.47 16.70 26.82
CA ILE A 4 3.28 16.74 25.94
C ILE A 4 3.68 17.24 24.55
N ILE A 5 4.55 18.26 24.49
CA ILE A 5 5.12 18.77 23.24
C ILE A 5 5.92 17.68 22.52
N LEU A 6 6.70 16.88 23.26
CA LEU A 6 7.43 15.76 22.67
C LEU A 6 6.49 14.72 22.03
N ILE A 7 5.39 14.38 22.69
CA ILE A 7 4.39 13.44 22.15
C ILE A 7 3.74 14.01 20.89
N ILE A 8 3.39 15.30 20.88
CA ILE A 8 2.82 15.97 19.70
C ILE A 8 3.82 15.98 18.54
N ILE A 9 5.10 16.27 18.81
CA ILE A 9 6.17 16.24 17.80
C ILE A 9 6.38 14.82 17.28
N VAL A 10 6.37 13.80 18.14
CA VAL A 10 6.49 12.39 17.73
C VAL A 10 5.29 11.97 16.88
N VAL A 11 4.06 12.36 17.23
CA VAL A 11 2.86 12.09 16.44
C VAL A 11 2.88 12.83 15.09
N LEU A 12 3.34 14.09 15.08
CA LEU A 12 3.52 14.87 13.85
C LEU A 12 4.62 14.30 12.95
N LEU A 13 5.73 13.83 13.52
CA LEU A 13 6.80 13.17 12.78
C LEU A 13 6.32 11.81 12.23
N LEU A 14 5.58 11.03 13.00
CA LEU A 14 4.98 9.78 12.52
C LEU A 14 3.93 10.01 11.42
N GLY A 15 3.18 11.11 11.50
CA GLY A 15 2.25 11.53 10.44
C GLY A 15 2.95 12.05 9.18
N PHE A 16 4.19 12.54 9.30
CA PHE A 16 5.01 13.00 8.16
C PHE A 16 5.79 11.86 7.50
N PHE A 17 6.18 10.85 8.28
CA PHE A 17 6.81 9.62 7.81
C PHE A 17 5.79 8.52 7.53
N VAL A 18 4.69 8.85 6.85
CA VAL A 18 3.98 7.81 6.10
C VAL A 18 4.99 7.31 5.06
N PRO A 19 5.41 6.03 5.10
CA PRO A 19 6.27 5.51 4.05
C PRO A 19 5.50 5.73 2.74
N LYS A 20 6.04 6.60 1.87
CA LYS A 20 5.54 6.71 0.51
C LYS A 20 5.62 5.30 -0.06
N ILE A 21 4.47 4.68 -0.30
CA ILE A 21 4.47 3.39 -0.97
C ILE A 21 5.09 3.62 -2.33
N PHE A 22 6.22 2.97 -2.58
CA PHE A 22 6.84 2.98 -3.88
C PHE A 22 6.07 2.00 -4.77
N ILE A 23 5.47 2.50 -5.84
CA ILE A 23 4.92 1.63 -6.88
C ILE A 23 6.01 1.34 -7.89
N LYS A 24 6.46 0.08 -7.91
CA LYS A 24 7.32 -0.43 -8.96
C LYS A 24 6.45 -1.04 -10.04
N ASP A 25 6.42 -0.37 -11.18
CA ASP A 25 5.59 -0.76 -12.31
C ASP A 25 6.47 -1.29 -13.44
N SER A 26 6.14 -2.51 -13.87
CA SER A 26 6.82 -3.20 -14.98
C SER A 26 6.07 -3.02 -16.31
N TYR A 27 4.86 -2.46 -16.32
CA TYR A 27 3.91 -2.49 -17.43
C TYR A 27 3.53 -1.12 -18.00
N SER A 28 4.25 -0.05 -17.63
CA SER A 28 4.06 1.31 -18.16
C SER A 28 2.61 1.81 -18.06
N LEU A 29 2.03 1.75 -16.86
CA LEU A 29 0.75 2.38 -16.55
C LEU A 29 0.83 3.91 -16.65
N SER A 30 -0.29 4.52 -17.04
CA SER A 30 -0.47 5.96 -16.99
C SER A 30 -0.36 6.48 -15.55
N GLN A 31 -0.09 7.77 -15.39
CA GLN A 31 0.00 8.37 -14.05
C GLN A 31 -1.36 8.29 -13.31
N ASP A 32 -2.46 8.51 -14.03
CA ASP A 32 -3.82 8.43 -13.46
C ASP A 32 -4.16 7.00 -13.00
N ASP A 33 -3.74 5.99 -13.75
CA ASP A 33 -3.90 4.58 -13.37
C ASP A 33 -3.09 4.23 -12.13
N ARG A 34 -1.84 4.73 -12.05
CA ARG A 34 -0.97 4.54 -10.88
C ARG A 34 -1.57 5.16 -9.64
N ASP A 35 -2.06 6.39 -9.73
CA ASP A 35 -2.66 7.09 -8.60
C ASP A 35 -3.94 6.38 -8.14
N SER A 36 -4.77 5.93 -9.09
CA SER A 36 -5.98 5.14 -8.82
C SER A 36 -5.66 3.80 -8.13
N ILE A 37 -4.68 3.04 -8.64
CA ILE A 37 -4.22 1.77 -8.05
C ILE A 37 -3.63 1.99 -6.67
N THR A 38 -2.84 3.04 -6.49
CA THR A 38 -2.26 3.40 -5.20
C THR A 38 -3.38 3.59 -4.18
N MET A 39 -4.37 4.42 -4.53
CA MET A 39 -5.51 4.71 -3.66
C MET A 39 -6.31 3.44 -3.33
N LEU A 40 -6.64 2.63 -4.34
CA LEU A 40 -7.37 1.37 -4.14
C LEU A 40 -6.59 0.39 -3.26
N ALA A 41 -5.28 0.26 -3.46
CA ALA A 41 -4.46 -0.60 -2.64
C ALA A 41 -4.39 -0.12 -1.18
N TYR A 42 -4.24 1.18 -0.95
CA TYR A 42 -4.27 1.76 0.40
C TYR A 42 -5.62 1.57 1.10
N ASP A 43 -6.72 1.61 0.35
CA ASP A 43 -8.07 1.37 0.88
C ASP A 43 -8.25 -0.07 1.34
N GLN A 44 -7.61 -1.05 0.67
CA GLN A 44 -7.64 -2.44 1.10
C GLN A 44 -6.94 -2.70 2.45
N PHE A 45 -6.01 -1.85 2.83
CA PHE A 45 -5.28 -1.96 4.10
C PHE A 45 -5.98 -1.14 5.19
N ASN A 46 -6.98 -1.75 5.82
CA ASN A 46 -7.86 -1.08 6.78
C ASN A 46 -7.19 -0.68 8.10
N ASN A 47 -6.08 -1.33 8.48
CA ASN A 47 -5.43 -1.09 9.77
C ASN A 47 -4.18 -0.21 9.64
N PHE A 48 -4.02 0.71 10.59
CA PHE A 48 -2.86 1.62 10.67
C PHE A 48 -1.52 0.88 10.60
N MET A 49 -1.42 -0.30 11.25
CA MET A 49 -0.22 -1.12 11.22
C MET A 49 0.12 -1.62 9.81
N GLU A 50 -0.87 -2.01 9.00
CA GLU A 50 -0.63 -2.48 7.63
C GLU A 50 -0.09 -1.34 6.76
N LYS A 51 -0.66 -0.14 6.89
CA LYS A 51 -0.20 1.06 6.18
C LYS A 51 1.23 1.47 6.56
N LEU A 52 1.66 1.20 7.79
CA LEU A 52 3.04 1.43 8.22
C LEU A 52 4.01 0.34 7.76
N LEU A 53 3.56 -0.91 7.73
CA LEU A 53 4.40 -2.05 7.40
C LEU A 53 4.68 -2.12 5.90
N ILE A 54 3.69 -1.78 5.07
CA ILE A 54 3.78 -1.86 3.61
C ILE A 54 4.46 -0.61 3.09
N ILE A 55 5.58 -0.82 2.39
CA ILE A 55 6.42 0.26 1.88
C ILE A 55 6.52 0.24 0.35
N GLU A 56 6.17 -0.89 -0.27
CA GLU A 56 6.31 -1.09 -1.71
C GLU A 56 5.13 -1.91 -2.19
N ILE A 57 4.57 -1.49 -3.33
CA ILE A 57 3.61 -2.27 -4.09
C ILE A 57 4.21 -2.48 -5.48
N THR A 58 4.42 -3.73 -5.85
CA THR A 58 4.87 -4.09 -7.19
C THR A 58 3.66 -4.53 -8.00
N ILE A 59 3.54 -4.02 -9.21
CA ILE A 59 2.56 -4.52 -10.18
C ILE A 59 3.17 -5.73 -10.87
N ASP A 60 2.60 -6.90 -10.59
CA ASP A 60 3.10 -8.19 -11.06
C ASP A 60 2.53 -8.53 -12.45
N ASP A 61 1.25 -8.21 -12.69
CA ASP A 61 0.55 -8.52 -13.93
C ASP A 61 -0.61 -7.54 -14.19
N LYS A 62 -1.00 -7.37 -15.46
CA LYS A 62 -2.18 -6.61 -15.88
C LYS A 62 -2.97 -7.41 -16.91
N LYS A 63 -4.25 -7.63 -16.62
CA LYS A 63 -5.20 -8.26 -17.55
C LYS A 63 -6.39 -7.34 -17.73
N ASP A 64 -6.52 -6.80 -18.93
CA ASP A 64 -7.58 -5.85 -19.29
C ASP A 64 -7.64 -4.66 -18.30
N GLU A 65 -8.73 -4.56 -17.55
CA GLU A 65 -9.01 -3.52 -16.55
C GLU A 65 -8.62 -3.95 -15.12
N THR A 66 -7.97 -5.10 -14.95
CA THR A 66 -7.56 -5.65 -13.66
C THR A 66 -6.04 -5.69 -13.54
N VAL A 67 -5.54 -5.23 -12.40
CA VAL A 67 -4.13 -5.24 -12.04
C VAL A 67 -3.91 -6.18 -10.85
N TYR A 68 -2.90 -7.04 -10.97
CA TYR A 68 -2.44 -7.90 -9.91
C TYR A 68 -1.17 -7.29 -9.33
N ALA A 69 -1.19 -7.04 -8.01
CA ALA A 69 -0.09 -6.40 -7.34
C ALA A 69 0.32 -7.14 -6.07
N SER A 70 1.60 -7.10 -5.74
CA SER A 70 2.15 -7.62 -4.49
C SER A 70 2.57 -6.47 -3.60
N ALA A 71 2.09 -6.46 -2.37
CA ALA A 71 2.53 -5.54 -1.34
C ALA A 71 3.68 -6.15 -0.54
N TYR A 72 4.74 -5.38 -0.31
CA TYR A 72 5.95 -5.80 0.40
C TYR A 72 6.21 -4.92 1.62
N THR A 73 6.72 -5.53 2.69
CA THR A 73 7.16 -4.82 3.88
C THR A 73 8.59 -4.32 3.77
N PHE A 74 9.01 -3.55 4.77
CA PHE A 74 10.43 -3.27 5.01
C PHE A 74 11.24 -4.58 4.99
N GLY A 75 12.27 -4.64 4.16
CA GLY A 75 13.08 -5.84 3.92
C GLY A 75 12.65 -6.74 2.76
N GLY A 76 11.71 -6.31 1.91
CA GLY A 76 11.32 -7.04 0.69
C GLY A 76 10.49 -8.29 0.94
N LEU A 77 9.88 -8.40 2.13
CA LEU A 77 9.04 -9.54 2.48
C LEU A 77 7.63 -9.33 1.95
N LYS A 78 7.15 -10.25 1.10
CA LYS A 78 5.78 -10.20 0.57
C LYS A 78 4.75 -10.29 1.70
N TYR A 79 3.92 -9.25 1.82
CA TYR A 79 2.88 -9.12 2.83
C TYR A 79 1.51 -9.59 2.32
N ALA A 80 1.11 -9.12 1.15
CA ALA A 80 -0.19 -9.40 0.55
C ALA A 80 -0.13 -9.45 -0.97
N THR A 81 -1.12 -10.13 -1.56
CA THR A 81 -1.44 -10.05 -2.99
C THR A 81 -2.78 -9.35 -3.15
N LEU A 82 -2.85 -8.42 -4.08
CA LEU A 82 -3.98 -7.56 -4.38
C LEU A 82 -4.45 -7.85 -5.80
N GLU A 83 -5.76 -7.88 -6.00
CA GLU A 83 -6.41 -7.80 -7.30
C GLU A 83 -7.22 -6.50 -7.32
N LEU A 84 -6.85 -5.60 -8.21
CA LEU A 84 -7.34 -4.22 -8.25
C LEU A 84 -7.95 -3.96 -9.62
N ASN A 85 -9.26 -3.74 -9.68
CA ASN A 85 -9.97 -3.36 -10.89
C ASN A 85 -10.12 -1.83 -10.94
N PHE A 86 -9.80 -1.21 -12.08
CA PHE A 86 -9.94 0.23 -12.28
C PHE A 86 -11.38 0.74 -12.10
N ARG A 87 -12.40 -0.13 -12.17
CA ARG A 87 -13.80 0.15 -11.82
C ARG A 87 -14.09 0.27 -10.32
N HIS A 88 -13.04 0.44 -9.51
CA HIS A 88 -13.08 0.73 -8.07
C HIS A 88 -13.32 -0.49 -7.16
N GLU A 89 -13.03 -1.69 -7.65
CA GLU A 89 -13.06 -2.89 -6.82
C GLU A 89 -11.64 -3.35 -6.54
N GLY A 90 -11.23 -3.28 -5.27
CA GLY A 90 -10.00 -3.90 -4.78
C GLY A 90 -10.35 -5.11 -3.91
N LYS A 91 -9.57 -6.19 -4.02
CA LYS A 91 -9.62 -7.28 -3.05
C LYS A 91 -8.23 -7.82 -2.76
N ILE A 92 -8.05 -8.26 -1.52
CA ILE A 92 -6.85 -9.00 -1.10
C ILE A 92 -7.10 -10.48 -1.37
N THR A 93 -6.30 -11.06 -2.27
CA THR A 93 -6.37 -12.46 -2.68
C THR A 93 -5.46 -13.36 -1.86
N TRP A 94 -4.48 -12.78 -1.16
CA TRP A 94 -3.65 -13.48 -0.20
C TRP A 94 -3.04 -12.52 0.83
N ARG A 95 -2.88 -12.93 2.08
CA ARG A 95 -2.25 -12.15 3.17
C ARG A 95 -1.47 -13.04 4.14
N ARG A 96 -0.19 -12.71 4.36
CA ARG A 96 0.78 -13.49 5.15
C ARG A 96 0.33 -13.83 6.58
N TRP A 97 -0.50 -13.00 7.20
CA TRP A 97 -0.91 -13.14 8.62
C TRP A 97 -2.41 -13.41 8.80
N SER A 98 -3.16 -13.56 7.70
CA SER A 98 -4.61 -13.79 7.77
C SER A 98 -5.06 -15.10 7.12
N GLY A 99 -4.19 -15.80 6.38
CA GLY A 99 -4.51 -17.10 5.77
C GLY A 99 -5.60 -17.08 4.69
N LYS A 100 -6.19 -15.91 4.41
CA LYS A 100 -6.93 -15.61 3.19
C LYS A 100 -5.95 -15.27 2.10
#